data_AF-A0AAU2PSK0-F1
#
_entry.id   AF-A0AAU2PSK0-F1
#
_cell.length_a   1.000
_cell.length_b   1.000
_cell.length_c   1.000
_cell.angle_alpha   90.00
_cell.angle_beta   90.00
_cell.angle_gamma   90.00
#
_symmetry.space_group_name_H-M   'P 1'
#
loop_
_entity.id
_entity.type
_entity.pdbx_description
1 polymer ?
#
loop_
_entity_poly.entity_id
_entity_poly.type
_entity_poly.pdbx_seq_one_letter_code
_entity_poly.pdbx_strand_id
1 'polypeptide(L)'
;MTAQSSDGAARRAARADERRMALAREWDELVERVRGTSGFEDFLRPPGLDDLLPAARGGPVVLVNISRWRCDAVIVTLRGVRVTPLGDLTSAEVQQRAEGYLALLRAVEQAVRELLLARRAFENSAPTLEATRRHSAASRALRQARDTMESGLTDLAAWMGDRITGPVLETLGIHDAPAPGEAYPRVWWCPTGLLNLLPLHAAGHHSPAPAGVAPRTVIDRAVSSYTPTLRALLEASRPGRPPGHGDPRMLVVALAETPGELPLPAVNTERDLLTGLFADRHTLLEGRAATWDAVRAGLARHPWVHFSCHGDQDLSDPSRGGLLLSDRVLTVQDVAAGHHRGEFAFLSACKTATGGLTLTDEVITLAAALHDPVHRIPARHRHPVVRLRPVGRGRVRHGVRGAHGGRALLPGPVRARAAHRDPAAA
;
A
#
# COMPACT_ATOMS: atom_id res chain seq x y z
N MET A 1 -34.33 -39.42 32.33
CA MET A 1 -34.67 -38.54 31.19
C MET A 1 -33.46 -38.05 30.39
N THR A 2 -32.22 -38.30 30.82
CA THR A 2 -30.99 -37.78 30.18
C THR A 2 -30.45 -38.63 29.02
N ALA A 3 -30.58 -39.96 29.07
CA ALA A 3 -30.05 -40.88 28.05
C ALA A 3 -30.79 -40.88 26.69
N GLN A 4 -32.08 -40.57 26.66
CA GLN A 4 -32.86 -40.47 25.40
C GLN A 4 -32.55 -39.17 24.63
N SER A 5 -32.06 -38.13 25.30
CA SER A 5 -31.71 -36.86 24.68
C SER A 5 -30.38 -36.91 23.91
N SER A 6 -29.42 -37.73 24.37
CA SER A 6 -28.10 -37.89 23.73
C SER A 6 -28.16 -38.73 22.46
N ASP A 7 -29.00 -39.78 22.43
CA ASP A 7 -29.15 -40.65 21.25
C ASP A 7 -29.85 -39.92 20.08
N GLY A 8 -30.80 -39.03 20.40
CA GLY A 8 -31.43 -38.15 19.40
C GLY A 8 -30.49 -37.10 18.81
N ALA A 9 -29.52 -36.61 19.59
CA ALA A 9 -28.49 -35.69 19.11
C ALA A 9 -27.47 -36.39 18.21
N ALA A 10 -27.02 -37.60 18.59
CA ALA A 10 -26.11 -38.41 17.80
C ALA A 10 -26.69 -38.81 16.43
N ARG A 11 -27.98 -39.19 16.38
CA ARG A 11 -28.67 -39.51 15.12
C ARG A 11 -28.86 -38.30 14.21
N ARG A 12 -29.05 -37.10 14.77
CA ARG A 12 -29.12 -35.85 13.98
C ARG A 12 -27.75 -35.47 13.40
N ALA A 13 -26.68 -35.64 14.17
CA ALA A 13 -25.31 -35.44 13.69
C ALA A 13 -24.97 -36.41 12.55
N ALA A 14 -25.27 -37.71 12.71
CA ALA A 14 -25.04 -38.72 11.68
C ALA A 14 -25.80 -38.42 10.37
N ARG A 15 -27.07 -38.01 10.46
CA ARG A 15 -27.86 -37.59 9.27
C ARG A 15 -27.31 -36.32 8.62
N ALA A 16 -26.80 -35.37 9.40
CA ALA A 16 -26.17 -34.17 8.88
C ALA A 16 -24.86 -34.51 8.13
N ASP A 17 -24.07 -35.45 8.65
CA ASP A 17 -22.85 -35.92 8.00
C ASP A 17 -23.14 -36.71 6.72
N GLU A 18 -24.14 -37.61 6.73
CA GLU A 18 -24.59 -38.31 5.51
C GLU A 18 -25.08 -37.33 4.44
N ARG A 19 -25.85 -36.31 4.84
CA ARG A 19 -26.32 -35.27 3.91
C ARG A 19 -25.15 -34.46 3.36
N ARG A 20 -24.15 -34.11 4.18
CA ARG A 20 -22.93 -33.42 3.74
C ARG A 20 -22.15 -34.25 2.73
N MET A 21 -21.99 -35.56 2.98
CA MET A 21 -21.32 -36.47 2.04
C MET A 21 -22.08 -36.65 0.72
N ALA A 22 -23.42 -36.71 0.76
CA ALA A 22 -24.24 -36.76 -0.44
C ALA A 22 -24.10 -35.48 -1.28
N LEU A 23 -24.17 -34.31 -0.64
CA LEU A 23 -23.98 -33.02 -1.31
C LEU A 23 -22.57 -32.84 -1.88
N ALA A 24 -21.54 -33.34 -1.20
CA ALA A 24 -20.16 -33.32 -1.70
C ALA A 24 -20.02 -34.15 -2.98
N ARG A 25 -20.63 -35.34 -3.04
CA ARG A 25 -20.65 -36.17 -4.25
C ARG A 25 -21.43 -35.52 -5.40
N GLU A 26 -22.61 -34.99 -5.10
CA GLU A 26 -23.42 -34.26 -6.10
C GLU A 26 -22.67 -33.04 -6.64
N TRP A 27 -21.93 -32.33 -5.78
CA TRP A 27 -21.04 -31.25 -6.18
C TRP A 27 -19.93 -31.74 -7.11
N ASP A 28 -19.21 -32.79 -6.73
CA ASP A 28 -18.12 -33.35 -7.56
C ASP A 28 -18.63 -33.82 -8.93
N GLU A 29 -19.79 -34.50 -8.98
CA GLU A 29 -20.45 -34.92 -10.22
C GLU A 29 -20.89 -33.73 -11.09
N LEU A 30 -21.39 -32.65 -10.48
CA LEU A 30 -21.75 -31.43 -11.20
C LEU A 30 -20.50 -30.74 -11.76
N VAL A 31 -19.41 -30.65 -10.99
CA VAL A 31 -18.14 -30.08 -11.44
C VAL A 31 -17.59 -30.86 -12.63
N GLU A 32 -17.59 -32.19 -12.58
CA GLU A 32 -17.11 -33.01 -13.71
C GLU A 32 -18.01 -32.90 -14.95
N ARG A 33 -19.33 -32.80 -14.78
CA ARG A 33 -20.23 -32.51 -15.91
C ARG A 33 -19.93 -31.17 -16.58
N VAL A 34 -19.66 -30.13 -15.79
CA VAL A 34 -19.26 -28.82 -16.34
C VAL A 34 -17.92 -28.95 -17.07
N ARG A 35 -16.95 -29.67 -16.52
CA ARG A 35 -15.65 -29.92 -17.16
C ARG A 35 -15.73 -30.71 -18.46
N GLY A 36 -16.77 -31.53 -18.64
CA GLY A 36 -17.06 -32.23 -19.90
C GLY A 36 -17.62 -31.33 -21.01
N THR A 37 -17.91 -30.05 -20.71
CA THR A 37 -18.41 -29.09 -21.69
C THR A 37 -17.23 -28.38 -22.38
N SER A 38 -17.27 -28.27 -23.71
CA SER A 38 -16.19 -27.60 -24.47
C SER A 38 -15.97 -26.16 -23.99
N GLY A 39 -14.72 -25.81 -23.70
CA GLY A 39 -14.31 -24.51 -23.17
C GLY A 39 -14.41 -24.38 -21.63
N PHE A 40 -14.78 -25.45 -20.92
CA PHE A 40 -14.88 -25.50 -19.46
C PHE A 40 -14.00 -26.60 -18.84
N GLU A 41 -13.04 -27.14 -19.59
CA GLU A 41 -12.18 -28.25 -19.19
C GLU A 41 -11.43 -27.96 -17.87
N ASP A 42 -11.08 -26.68 -17.65
CA ASP A 42 -10.41 -26.18 -16.46
C ASP A 42 -11.37 -25.56 -15.42
N PHE A 43 -12.68 -25.81 -15.51
CA PHE A 43 -13.66 -25.26 -14.59
C PHE A 43 -13.32 -25.63 -13.13
N LEU A 44 -13.17 -24.61 -12.29
CA LEU A 44 -12.71 -24.71 -10.89
C LEU A 44 -11.36 -25.42 -10.70
N ARG A 45 -10.55 -25.56 -11.77
CA ARG A 45 -9.15 -25.98 -11.64
C ARG A 45 -8.26 -24.75 -11.43
N PRO A 46 -7.16 -24.89 -10.66
CA PRO A 46 -6.15 -23.86 -10.64
C PRO A 46 -5.57 -23.69 -12.05
N PRO A 47 -5.24 -22.44 -12.47
CA PRO A 47 -4.59 -22.21 -13.75
C PRO A 47 -3.26 -22.95 -13.84
N GLY A 48 -2.91 -23.41 -15.04
CA GLY A 48 -1.62 -24.05 -15.29
C GLY A 48 -0.47 -23.07 -15.09
N LEU A 49 0.74 -23.60 -14.85
CA LEU A 49 1.92 -22.74 -14.69
C LEU A 49 2.15 -21.89 -15.94
N ASP A 50 2.01 -22.48 -17.13
CA ASP A 50 2.22 -21.79 -18.41
C ASP A 50 1.24 -20.62 -18.62
N ASP A 51 0.03 -20.70 -18.04
CA ASP A 51 -0.94 -19.60 -18.05
C ASP A 51 -0.52 -18.46 -17.10
N LEU A 52 0.27 -18.78 -16.07
CA LEU A 52 0.72 -17.85 -15.04
C LEU A 52 2.06 -17.16 -15.36
N LEU A 53 2.98 -17.83 -16.06
CA LEU A 53 4.29 -17.24 -16.41
C LEU A 53 4.20 -15.88 -17.11
N PRO A 54 3.22 -15.60 -18.01
CA PRO A 54 3.08 -14.29 -18.64
C PRO A 54 2.88 -13.12 -17.67
N ALA A 55 2.52 -13.36 -16.40
CA ALA A 55 2.46 -12.33 -15.37
C ALA A 55 3.82 -11.63 -15.19
N ALA A 56 4.92 -12.35 -15.41
CA ALA A 56 6.28 -11.86 -15.26
C ALA A 56 6.81 -11.08 -16.48
N ARG A 57 5.98 -10.76 -17.49
CA ARG A 57 6.40 -9.97 -18.67
C ARG A 57 6.97 -8.60 -18.30
N GLY A 58 6.44 -7.98 -17.24
CA GLY A 58 6.89 -6.68 -16.75
C GLY A 58 8.10 -6.74 -15.81
N GLY A 59 8.65 -7.93 -15.54
CA GLY A 59 9.69 -8.19 -14.54
C GLY A 59 9.35 -9.39 -13.66
N PRO A 60 10.33 -9.97 -12.95
CA PRO A 60 10.12 -11.10 -12.04
C PRO A 60 9.05 -10.78 -10.99
N VAL A 61 8.22 -11.78 -10.69
CA VAL A 61 7.24 -11.74 -9.59
C VAL A 61 7.72 -12.61 -8.45
N VAL A 62 7.82 -12.04 -7.26
CA VAL A 62 8.34 -12.69 -6.06
C VAL A 62 7.19 -12.90 -5.10
N LEU A 63 6.71 -14.14 -5.00
CA LEU A 63 5.77 -14.54 -3.97
C LEU A 63 6.56 -14.90 -2.72
N VAL A 64 6.33 -14.20 -1.61
CA VAL A 64 7.00 -14.50 -0.35
C VAL A 64 6.04 -15.27 0.53
N ASN A 65 6.30 -16.58 0.69
CA ASN A 65 5.50 -17.48 1.50
C ASN A 65 6.06 -17.57 2.93
N ILE A 66 5.20 -17.35 3.92
CA ILE A 66 5.54 -17.45 5.35
C ILE A 66 4.71 -18.56 5.99
N SER A 67 5.38 -19.60 6.49
CA SER A 67 4.71 -20.73 7.15
C SER A 67 5.52 -21.20 8.34
N ARG A 68 4.86 -21.93 9.26
CA ARG A 68 5.56 -22.62 10.36
C ARG A 68 6.51 -23.73 9.90
N TRP A 69 6.33 -24.23 8.67
CA TRP A 69 7.12 -25.33 8.12
C TRP A 69 8.37 -24.86 7.39
N ARG A 70 8.20 -23.86 6.52
CA ARG A 70 9.26 -23.25 5.72
C ARG A 70 8.83 -21.86 5.25
N CYS A 71 9.79 -20.96 5.14
CA CYS A 71 9.63 -19.65 4.54
C CYS A 71 10.43 -19.61 3.24
N ASP A 72 9.82 -19.12 2.16
CA ASP A 72 10.44 -19.14 0.83
C ASP A 72 10.05 -17.91 0.02
N ALA A 73 10.94 -17.52 -0.88
CA ALA A 73 10.63 -16.67 -2.00
C ALA A 73 10.46 -17.53 -3.27
N VAL A 74 9.24 -17.61 -3.78
CA VAL A 74 8.91 -18.25 -5.05
C VAL A 74 8.97 -17.20 -6.14
N ILE A 75 9.99 -17.28 -6.98
CA ILE A 75 10.30 -16.30 -8.02
C ILE A 75 9.83 -16.83 -9.36
N VAL A 76 8.85 -16.13 -9.92
CA VAL A 76 8.25 -16.42 -11.23
C VAL A 76 8.86 -15.51 -12.27
N THR A 77 9.37 -16.12 -13.34
CA THR A 77 9.92 -15.44 -14.51
C THR A 77 9.30 -16.02 -15.78
N LEU A 78 9.50 -15.39 -16.93
CA LEU A 78 9.07 -15.99 -18.22
C LEU A 78 9.73 -17.33 -18.53
N ARG A 79 10.84 -17.67 -17.87
CA ARG A 79 11.58 -18.93 -18.06
C ARG A 79 11.11 -20.04 -17.12
N GLY A 80 10.21 -19.74 -16.20
CA GLY A 80 9.74 -20.69 -15.18
C GLY A 80 9.87 -20.14 -13.76
N VAL A 81 9.85 -21.07 -12.80
CA VAL A 81 9.80 -20.79 -11.36
C VAL A 81 11.08 -21.25 -10.69
N ARG A 82 11.60 -20.42 -9.79
CA ARG A 82 12.69 -20.79 -8.89
C ARG A 82 12.31 -20.48 -7.45
N VAL A 83 12.70 -21.35 -6.53
CA VAL A 83 12.46 -21.17 -5.10
C VAL A 83 13.77 -20.82 -4.41
N THR A 84 13.76 -19.74 -3.64
CA THR A 84 14.85 -19.35 -2.75
C THR A 84 14.41 -19.54 -1.31
N PRO A 85 14.99 -20.53 -0.60
CA PRO A 85 14.72 -20.73 0.81
C PRO A 85 15.11 -19.49 1.62
N LEU A 86 14.20 -19.01 2.47
CA LEU A 86 14.47 -17.94 3.43
C LEU A 86 14.76 -18.59 4.78
N GLY A 87 15.83 -19.39 4.84
CA GLY A 87 16.10 -20.35 5.91
C GLY A 87 16.20 -19.75 7.31
N ASP A 88 16.58 -18.48 7.40
CA ASP A 88 16.67 -17.80 8.69
C ASP A 88 15.39 -17.04 9.08
N LEU A 89 14.37 -17.03 8.22
CA LEU A 89 13.12 -16.33 8.46
C LEU A 89 12.10 -17.27 9.10
N THR A 90 11.47 -16.84 10.19
CA THR A 90 10.38 -17.59 10.82
C THR A 90 9.07 -16.80 10.82
N SER A 91 7.94 -17.51 10.81
CA SER A 91 6.61 -16.88 10.91
C SER A 91 6.43 -16.09 12.22
N ALA A 92 6.96 -16.61 13.33
CA ALA A 92 6.93 -15.91 14.62
C ALA A 92 7.72 -14.59 14.59
N GLU A 93 8.90 -14.59 13.96
CA GLU A 93 9.71 -13.38 13.82
C GLU A 93 9.01 -12.33 12.93
N VAL A 94 8.42 -12.76 11.80
CA VAL A 94 7.60 -11.86 10.95
C VAL A 94 6.46 -11.24 11.75
N GLN A 95 5.77 -12.04 12.57
CA GLN A 95 4.69 -11.55 13.43
C GLN A 95 5.18 -10.50 14.42
N GLN A 96 6.25 -10.79 15.16
CA GLN A 96 6.83 -9.86 16.12
C GLN A 96 7.24 -8.53 15.46
N ARG A 97 7.86 -8.60 14.27
CA ARG A 97 8.29 -7.42 13.50
C ARG A 97 7.10 -6.58 13.02
N ALA A 98 6.04 -7.23 12.54
CA ALA A 98 4.82 -6.55 12.10
C ALA A 98 4.09 -5.88 13.28
N GLU A 99 3.95 -6.56 14.42
CA GLU A 99 3.36 -5.98 15.63
C GLU A 99 4.17 -4.77 16.13
N GLY A 100 5.51 -4.88 16.16
CA GLY A 100 6.40 -3.78 16.51
C GLY A 100 6.23 -2.59 15.58
N TYR A 101 6.18 -2.82 14.26
CA TYR A 101 5.94 -1.77 13.27
C TYR A 101 4.62 -1.04 13.49
N LEU A 102 3.53 -1.78 13.70
CA LEU A 102 2.21 -1.20 13.98
C LEU A 102 2.19 -0.41 15.30
N ALA A 103 2.89 -0.89 16.33
CA ALA A 103 3.01 -0.19 17.59
C ALA A 103 3.74 1.16 17.43
N LEU A 104 4.82 1.20 16.64
CA LEU A 104 5.52 2.45 16.33
C LEU A 104 4.58 3.45 15.62
N LEU A 105 3.82 2.99 14.61
CA LEU A 105 2.88 3.85 13.88
C LEU A 105 1.84 4.46 14.83
N ARG A 106 1.24 3.63 15.69
CA ARG A 106 0.26 4.08 16.69
C ARG A 106 0.85 5.09 17.68
N ALA A 107 2.09 4.89 18.14
CA ALA A 107 2.73 5.80 19.08
C ALA A 107 2.91 7.22 18.48
N VAL A 108 3.33 7.31 17.21
CA VAL A 108 3.46 8.60 16.52
C VAL A 108 2.09 9.25 16.30
N GLU A 109 1.09 8.49 15.83
CA GLU A 109 -0.28 8.99 15.64
C GLU A 109 -0.86 9.56 16.93
N GLN A 110 -0.69 8.85 18.05
CA GLN A 110 -1.14 9.28 19.36
C GLN A 110 -0.43 10.57 19.80
N ALA A 111 0.90 10.64 19.67
CA ALA A 111 1.65 11.83 20.06
C ALA A 111 1.31 13.06 19.20
N VAL A 112 1.01 12.88 17.89
CA VAL A 112 0.51 13.95 17.02
C VAL A 112 -0.84 14.45 17.50
N ARG A 113 -1.77 13.54 17.82
CA ARG A 113 -3.10 13.90 18.36
C ARG A 113 -2.99 14.70 19.65
N GLU A 114 -2.18 14.23 20.59
CA GLU A 114 -1.96 14.92 21.88
C GLU A 114 -1.39 16.32 21.69
N LEU A 115 -0.42 16.49 20.80
CA LEU A 115 0.15 17.81 20.50
C LEU A 115 -0.90 18.76 19.90
N LEU A 116 -1.71 18.28 18.97
CA LEU A 116 -2.74 19.11 18.33
C LEU A 116 -3.84 19.51 19.32
N LEU A 117 -4.27 18.60 20.19
CA LEU A 117 -5.22 18.91 21.26
C LEU A 117 -4.63 19.92 22.25
N ALA A 118 -3.37 19.74 22.66
CA ALA A 118 -2.69 20.67 23.56
C ALA A 118 -2.51 22.06 22.93
N ARG A 119 -2.23 22.13 21.62
CA ARG A 119 -2.13 23.38 20.87
C ARG A 119 -3.47 24.12 20.82
N ARG A 120 -4.57 23.43 20.48
CA ARG A 120 -5.92 24.03 20.49
C ARG A 120 -6.30 24.57 21.86
N ALA A 121 -6.01 23.82 22.94
CA ALA A 121 -6.26 24.28 24.29
C ALA A 121 -5.46 25.54 24.65
N PHE A 122 -4.21 25.63 24.20
CA PHE A 122 -3.36 26.82 24.35
C PHE A 122 -3.84 28.01 23.51
N GLU A 123 -4.38 27.79 22.31
CA GLU A 123 -4.93 28.84 21.46
C GLU A 123 -6.28 29.37 22.00
N ASN A 124 -7.11 28.51 22.59
CA ASN A 124 -8.43 28.86 23.10
C ASN A 124 -8.43 29.39 24.54
N SER A 125 -7.43 29.01 25.36
CA SER A 125 -7.29 29.49 26.74
C SER A 125 -6.23 30.58 26.75
N ALA A 126 -6.50 31.74 27.38
CA ALA A 126 -5.43 32.70 27.66
C ALA A 126 -4.21 31.94 28.25
N PRO A 127 -2.96 32.24 27.83
CA PRO A 127 -1.82 31.32 27.97
C PRO A 127 -1.48 31.02 29.43
N THR A 128 -2.13 29.99 29.98
CA THR A 128 -1.89 29.55 31.36
C THR A 128 -0.59 28.76 31.43
N LEU A 129 0.02 28.73 32.61
CA LEU A 129 1.21 27.93 32.87
C LEU A 129 0.94 26.43 32.61
N GLU A 130 -0.27 25.96 32.94
CA GLU A 130 -0.69 24.58 32.72
C GLU A 130 -0.81 24.25 31.22
N ALA A 131 -1.47 25.11 30.43
CA ALA A 131 -1.58 24.93 28.98
C ALA A 131 -0.19 24.94 28.32
N THR A 132 0.69 25.85 28.77
CA THR A 132 2.09 25.92 28.30
C THR A 132 2.86 24.64 28.62
N ARG A 133 2.73 24.10 29.84
CA ARG A 133 3.38 22.85 30.26
C ARG A 133 2.87 21.66 29.46
N ARG A 134 1.56 21.55 29.25
CA ARG A 134 0.94 20.46 28.47
C ARG A 134 1.40 20.49 27.02
N HIS A 135 1.40 21.66 26.37
CA HIS A 135 1.90 21.81 25.01
C HIS A 135 3.39 21.44 24.89
N SER A 136 4.21 21.87 25.86
CA SER A 136 5.64 21.54 25.89
C SER A 136 5.89 20.04 26.12
N ALA A 137 5.10 19.39 26.96
CA ALA A 137 5.17 17.94 27.21
C ALA A 137 4.78 17.15 25.96
N ALA A 138 3.66 17.48 25.33
CA ALA A 138 3.21 16.83 24.10
C ALA A 138 4.21 17.02 22.94
N SER A 139 4.83 18.21 22.85
CA SER A 139 5.90 18.48 21.88
C SER A 139 7.13 17.58 22.08
N ARG A 140 7.52 17.33 23.33
CA ARG A 140 8.61 16.39 23.66
C ARG A 140 8.23 14.95 23.35
N ALA A 141 7.02 14.54 23.72
CA ALA A 141 6.51 13.19 23.44
C ALA A 141 6.50 12.89 21.94
N LEU A 142 6.06 13.83 21.10
CA LEU A 142 6.09 13.65 19.65
C LEU A 142 7.52 13.53 19.09
N ARG A 143 8.47 14.31 19.61
CA ARG A 143 9.88 14.16 19.20
C ARG A 143 10.41 12.78 19.56
N GLN A 144 10.22 12.35 20.81
CA GLN A 144 10.65 11.03 21.26
C GLN A 144 10.02 9.89 20.44
N ALA A 145 8.71 9.98 20.17
CA ALA A 145 8.00 9.00 19.35
C ALA A 145 8.55 8.93 17.92
N ARG A 146 8.91 10.08 17.33
CA ARG A 146 9.55 10.15 16.01
C ARG A 146 10.95 9.54 16.01
N ASP A 147 11.76 9.85 17.02
CA ASP A 147 13.12 9.30 17.14
C ASP A 147 13.09 7.78 17.31
N THR A 148 12.14 7.27 18.12
CA THR A 148 11.93 5.82 18.30
C THR A 148 11.43 5.17 17.01
N MET A 149 10.51 5.82 16.29
CA MET A 149 10.06 5.37 14.97
C MET A 149 11.21 5.29 13.97
N GLU A 150 12.04 6.33 13.86
CA GLU A 150 13.16 6.36 12.91
C GLU A 150 14.16 5.22 13.16
N SER A 151 14.52 5.00 14.44
CA SER A 151 15.37 3.88 14.83
C SER A 151 14.72 2.53 14.52
N GLY A 152 13.45 2.35 14.89
CA GLY A 152 12.73 1.10 14.66
C GLY A 152 12.50 0.79 13.18
N LEU A 153 12.26 1.81 12.33
CA LEU A 153 12.17 1.64 10.88
C LEU A 153 13.51 1.26 10.26
N THR A 154 14.61 1.84 10.74
CA THR A 154 15.95 1.52 10.25
C THR A 154 16.31 0.07 10.57
N ASP A 155 16.02 -0.39 11.79
CA ASP A 155 16.21 -1.78 12.21
C ASP A 155 15.31 -2.75 11.43
N LEU A 156 14.02 -2.42 11.28
CA LEU A 156 13.07 -3.22 10.50
C LEU A 156 13.49 -3.32 9.03
N ALA A 157 13.95 -2.22 8.42
CA ALA A 157 14.41 -2.20 7.04
C ALA A 157 15.66 -3.07 6.86
N ALA A 158 16.64 -2.96 7.76
CA ALA A 158 17.84 -3.78 7.73
C ALA A 158 17.49 -5.27 7.86
N TRP A 159 16.62 -5.62 8.81
CA TRP A 159 16.13 -6.98 8.99
C TRP A 159 15.43 -7.54 7.73
N MET A 160 14.49 -6.80 7.14
CA MET A 160 13.85 -7.21 5.88
C MET A 160 14.89 -7.37 4.76
N GLY A 161 15.88 -6.47 4.74
CA GLY A 161 17.00 -6.48 3.81
C GLY A 161 17.78 -7.78 3.88
N ASP A 162 18.21 -8.16 5.08
CA ASP A 162 19.06 -9.33 5.26
C ASP A 162 18.29 -10.66 5.18
N ARG A 163 17.03 -10.69 5.63
CA ARG A 163 16.24 -11.94 5.76
C ARG A 163 15.31 -12.23 4.60
N ILE A 164 14.92 -11.21 3.82
CA ILE A 164 13.88 -11.35 2.79
C ILE A 164 14.40 -10.87 1.44
N THR A 165 14.63 -9.55 1.31
CA THR A 165 14.85 -8.96 -0.01
C THR A 165 16.27 -9.20 -0.52
N GLY A 166 17.28 -9.27 0.36
CA GLY A 166 18.66 -9.56 0.02
C GLY A 166 18.81 -10.91 -0.68
N PRO A 167 18.39 -12.03 -0.07
CA PRO A 167 18.40 -13.35 -0.72
C PRO A 167 17.67 -13.37 -2.07
N VAL A 168 16.54 -12.65 -2.18
CA VAL A 168 15.77 -12.52 -3.42
C VAL A 168 16.55 -11.75 -4.49
N LEU A 169 17.12 -10.60 -4.14
CA LEU A 169 17.87 -9.77 -5.09
C LEU A 169 19.15 -10.48 -5.55
N GLU A 170 19.86 -11.15 -4.64
CA GLU A 170 21.04 -11.97 -4.95
C GLU A 170 20.70 -13.06 -5.97
N THR A 171 19.63 -13.78 -5.67
CA THR A 171 19.03 -14.78 -6.53
C THR A 171 18.69 -14.20 -7.91
N LEU A 172 18.12 -12.99 -7.99
CA LEU A 172 17.79 -12.29 -9.24
C LEU A 172 19.01 -11.66 -9.96
N GLY A 173 20.20 -11.68 -9.35
CA GLY A 173 21.40 -11.02 -9.89
C GLY A 173 21.36 -9.49 -9.81
N ILE A 174 20.57 -8.94 -8.88
CA ILE A 174 20.40 -7.49 -8.69
C ILE A 174 21.24 -7.05 -7.49
N HIS A 175 22.52 -6.75 -7.73
CA HIS A 175 23.47 -6.44 -6.66
C HIS A 175 23.65 -4.93 -6.42
N ASP A 176 23.61 -4.12 -7.48
CA ASP A 176 23.93 -2.70 -7.44
C ASP A 176 22.89 -1.84 -8.15
N ALA A 177 23.01 -0.52 -7.98
CA ALA A 177 22.27 0.44 -8.79
C ALA A 177 22.68 0.32 -10.27
N PRO A 178 21.75 0.48 -11.22
CA PRO A 178 22.09 0.53 -12.64
C PRO A 178 23.10 1.64 -12.94
N ALA A 179 23.88 1.47 -14.01
CA ALA A 179 24.80 2.52 -14.43
C ALA A 179 24.03 3.80 -14.83
N PRO A 180 24.64 5.00 -14.72
CA PRO A 180 23.98 6.24 -15.14
C PRO A 180 23.45 6.15 -16.58
N GLY A 181 22.14 6.33 -16.74
CA GLY A 181 21.46 6.25 -18.04
C GLY A 181 20.80 4.88 -18.34
N GLU A 182 21.08 3.85 -17.53
CA GLU A 182 20.39 2.56 -17.65
C GLU A 182 19.04 2.57 -16.92
N ALA A 183 18.11 1.75 -17.42
CA ALA A 183 16.83 1.57 -16.77
C ALA A 183 16.97 0.65 -15.56
N TYR A 184 16.32 1.03 -14.46
CA TYR A 184 16.24 0.18 -13.28
C TYR A 184 15.48 -1.12 -13.57
N PRO A 185 15.97 -2.27 -13.08
CA PRO A 185 15.21 -3.51 -13.13
C PRO A 185 13.94 -3.37 -12.30
N ARG A 186 12.83 -3.97 -12.75
CA ARG A 186 11.58 -4.02 -12.01
C ARG A 186 11.46 -5.32 -11.24
N VAL A 187 10.95 -5.24 -10.01
CA VAL A 187 10.54 -6.40 -9.20
C VAL A 187 9.09 -6.21 -8.77
N TRP A 188 8.27 -7.25 -8.98
CA TRP A 188 6.91 -7.33 -8.45
C TRP A 188 6.91 -8.15 -7.16
N TRP A 189 6.52 -7.54 -6.05
CA TRP A 189 6.33 -8.20 -4.77
C TRP A 189 4.88 -8.69 -4.66
N CYS A 190 4.71 -9.98 -4.37
CA CYS A 190 3.45 -10.61 -4.04
C CYS A 190 3.54 -11.18 -2.60
N PRO A 191 3.59 -10.32 -1.58
CA PRO A 191 3.72 -10.76 -0.20
C PRO A 191 2.47 -11.51 0.28
N THR A 192 2.67 -12.41 1.25
CA THR A 192 1.59 -13.13 1.94
C THR A 192 1.61 -12.78 3.42
N GLY A 193 0.48 -12.97 4.09
CA GLY A 193 0.34 -12.78 5.52
C GLY A 193 0.68 -11.37 5.97
N LEU A 194 1.34 -11.27 7.12
CA LEU A 194 1.72 -10.00 7.74
C LEU A 194 2.78 -9.22 6.93
N LEU A 195 3.42 -9.83 5.92
CA LEU A 195 4.33 -9.10 5.02
C LEU A 195 3.60 -8.08 4.14
N ASN A 196 2.28 -8.21 3.96
CA ASN A 196 1.47 -7.19 3.29
C ASN A 196 1.52 -5.82 4.01
N LEU A 197 1.86 -5.81 5.30
CA LEU A 197 1.98 -4.60 6.11
C LEU A 197 3.37 -3.97 6.00
N LEU A 198 4.37 -4.70 5.53
CA LEU A 198 5.77 -4.29 5.62
C LEU A 198 6.28 -3.68 4.31
N PRO A 199 7.05 -2.58 4.36
CA PRO A 199 7.52 -1.89 3.17
C PRO A 199 8.75 -2.58 2.56
N LEU A 200 8.57 -3.75 1.93
CA LEU A 200 9.67 -4.49 1.27
C LEU A 200 10.48 -3.63 0.27
N HIS A 201 9.84 -2.67 -0.39
CA HIS A 201 10.51 -1.72 -1.29
C HIS A 201 11.53 -0.80 -0.59
N ALA A 202 11.39 -0.61 0.72
CA ALA A 202 12.30 0.18 1.55
C ALA A 202 13.28 -0.71 2.34
N ALA A 203 13.28 -2.03 2.13
CA ALA A 203 14.19 -2.93 2.83
C ALA A 203 15.65 -2.62 2.48
N GLY A 204 16.54 -2.80 3.47
CA GLY A 204 17.98 -2.58 3.34
C GLY A 204 18.59 -1.72 4.43
N HIS A 205 19.89 -1.51 4.30
CA HIS A 205 20.70 -0.75 5.26
C HIS A 205 20.73 0.73 4.86
N HIS A 206 19.99 1.57 5.59
CA HIS A 206 19.88 3.01 5.36
C HIS A 206 20.97 3.84 6.06
N SER A 207 21.80 3.19 6.88
CA SER A 207 22.95 3.83 7.50
C SER A 207 23.93 4.32 6.41
N PRO A 208 24.55 5.50 6.58
CA PRO A 208 25.51 6.03 5.60
C PRO A 208 26.61 5.01 5.32
N ALA A 209 26.70 4.55 4.09
CA ALA A 209 27.78 3.67 3.68
C ALA A 209 29.10 4.46 3.55
N PRO A 210 30.26 3.86 3.83
CA PRO A 210 31.55 4.45 3.50
C PRO A 210 31.63 4.84 2.01
N ALA A 211 32.43 5.86 1.69
CA ALA A 211 32.60 6.32 0.32
C ALA A 211 33.06 5.16 -0.59
N GLY A 212 32.36 4.96 -1.71
CA GLY A 212 32.65 3.90 -2.68
C GLY A 212 31.91 2.58 -2.45
N VAL A 213 31.11 2.46 -1.37
CA VAL A 213 30.25 1.28 -1.14
C VAL A 213 28.86 1.57 -1.69
N ALA A 214 28.36 0.68 -2.56
CA ALA A 214 27.02 0.81 -3.13
C ALA A 214 25.94 0.68 -2.05
N PRO A 215 24.83 1.46 -2.15
CA PRO A 215 23.72 1.35 -1.22
C PRO A 215 23.17 -0.08 -1.17
N ARG A 216 22.89 -0.58 0.05
CA ARG A 216 22.31 -1.91 0.29
C ARG A 216 20.81 -1.84 0.49
N THR A 217 20.11 -0.99 -0.26
CA THR A 217 18.65 -0.85 -0.21
C THR A 217 17.99 -1.30 -1.50
N VAL A 218 16.75 -1.78 -1.40
CA VAL A 218 15.96 -2.19 -2.56
C VAL A 218 15.65 -0.99 -3.45
N ILE A 219 15.30 0.16 -2.86
CA ILE A 219 14.92 1.37 -3.61
C ILE A 219 16.06 1.92 -4.47
N ASP A 220 17.31 1.70 -4.06
CA ASP A 220 18.50 2.13 -4.81
C ASP A 220 18.88 1.14 -5.93
N ARG A 221 18.27 -0.04 -5.99
CA ARG A 221 18.65 -1.13 -6.92
C ARG A 221 17.54 -1.54 -7.88
N ALA A 222 16.28 -1.40 -7.49
CA ALA A 222 15.15 -1.88 -8.29
C ALA A 222 13.90 -1.02 -8.14
N VAL A 223 13.12 -0.92 -9.23
CA VAL A 223 11.76 -0.40 -9.17
C VAL A 223 10.85 -1.47 -8.58
N SER A 224 10.42 -1.27 -7.34
CA SER A 224 9.46 -2.15 -6.68
C SER A 224 8.02 -1.83 -7.07
N SER A 225 7.22 -2.86 -7.27
CA SER A 225 5.76 -2.77 -7.44
C SER A 225 5.10 -3.94 -6.72
N TYR A 226 3.83 -3.83 -6.37
CA TYR A 226 3.12 -4.85 -5.60
C TYR A 226 1.95 -5.41 -6.40
N THR A 227 1.67 -6.69 -6.23
CA THR A 227 0.49 -7.35 -6.77
C THR A 227 -0.10 -8.29 -5.73
N PRO A 228 -1.44 -8.35 -5.57
CA PRO A 228 -2.05 -9.29 -4.62
C PRO A 228 -1.95 -10.74 -5.11
N THR A 229 -2.00 -10.96 -6.43
CA THR A 229 -1.90 -12.29 -7.04
C THR A 229 -1.24 -12.22 -8.42
N LEU A 230 -0.79 -13.36 -8.95
CA LEU A 230 -0.35 -13.46 -10.34
C LEU A 230 -1.50 -13.20 -11.33
N ARG A 231 -2.72 -13.62 -10.99
CA ARG A 231 -3.92 -13.40 -11.82
C ARG A 231 -4.23 -11.92 -11.96
N ALA A 232 -4.20 -11.17 -10.86
CA ALA A 232 -4.44 -9.73 -10.88
C ALA A 232 -3.42 -9.02 -11.79
N LEU A 233 -2.15 -9.43 -11.72
CA LEU A 233 -1.12 -8.88 -12.60
C LEU A 233 -1.31 -9.27 -14.07
N LEU A 234 -1.72 -10.51 -14.36
CA LEU A 234 -2.09 -10.94 -15.72
C LEU A 234 -3.23 -10.11 -16.28
N GLU A 235 -4.29 -9.92 -15.49
CA GLU A 235 -5.45 -9.14 -15.88
C GLU A 235 -5.07 -7.68 -16.17
N ALA A 236 -4.24 -7.07 -15.31
CA ALA A 236 -3.70 -5.74 -15.52
C ALA A 236 -2.76 -5.64 -16.73
N SER A 237 -2.09 -6.74 -17.08
CA SER A 237 -1.15 -6.82 -18.21
C SER A 237 -1.80 -7.22 -19.54
N ARG A 238 -3.07 -7.63 -19.54
CA ARG A 238 -3.81 -7.87 -20.78
C ARG A 238 -3.94 -6.56 -21.53
N PRO A 239 -3.71 -6.55 -22.86
CA PRO A 239 -3.85 -5.34 -23.65
C PRO A 239 -5.28 -4.81 -23.55
N GLY A 240 -5.47 -3.77 -22.74
CA GLY A 240 -6.64 -2.91 -22.81
C GLY A 240 -6.63 -2.12 -24.12
N ARG A 241 -7.73 -1.41 -24.39
CA ARG A 241 -7.80 -0.40 -25.47
C ARG A 241 -6.47 0.39 -25.46
N PRO A 242 -5.78 0.59 -26.60
CA PRO A 242 -4.64 1.49 -26.63
C PRO A 242 -5.07 2.80 -25.96
N PRO A 243 -4.21 3.43 -25.13
CA PRO A 243 -4.57 4.68 -24.47
C PRO A 243 -5.20 5.57 -25.53
N GLY A 244 -6.49 5.85 -25.36
CA GLY A 244 -7.17 6.75 -26.26
C GLY A 244 -6.29 7.99 -26.30
N HIS A 245 -5.95 8.47 -27.49
CA HIS A 245 -5.07 9.64 -27.66
C HIS A 245 -5.73 10.95 -27.14
N GLY A 246 -6.66 10.84 -26.19
CA GLY A 246 -7.31 11.93 -25.50
C GLY A 246 -6.62 12.21 -24.18
N ASP A 247 -6.65 13.48 -23.81
CA ASP A 247 -6.03 13.97 -22.60
C ASP A 247 -6.84 13.53 -21.36
N PRO A 248 -6.30 12.67 -20.48
CA PRO A 248 -7.09 12.03 -19.43
C PRO A 248 -7.61 13.07 -18.43
N ARG A 249 -8.90 12.96 -18.08
CA ARG A 249 -9.54 13.81 -17.06
C ARG A 249 -9.35 13.20 -15.67
N MET A 250 -8.91 14.01 -14.71
CA MET A 250 -8.69 13.58 -13.33
C MET A 250 -9.84 14.00 -12.41
N LEU A 251 -10.32 13.08 -11.58
CA LEU A 251 -11.13 13.41 -10.41
C LEU A 251 -10.19 13.73 -9.24
N VAL A 252 -10.28 14.92 -8.66
CA VAL A 252 -9.52 15.33 -7.47
C VAL A 252 -10.49 15.41 -6.30
N VAL A 253 -10.30 14.57 -5.28
CA VAL A 253 -11.10 14.54 -4.05
C VAL A 253 -10.23 15.07 -2.91
N ALA A 254 -10.56 16.25 -2.39
CA ALA A 254 -9.72 16.99 -1.44
C ALA A 254 -10.50 17.37 -0.18
N LEU A 255 -10.21 16.72 0.95
CA LEU A 255 -10.81 17.02 2.25
C LEU A 255 -9.74 17.49 3.25
N ALA A 256 -9.50 18.80 3.30
CA ALA A 256 -8.59 19.41 4.27
C ALA A 256 -9.18 19.43 5.69
N GLU A 257 -10.50 19.51 5.79
CA GLU A 257 -11.26 19.46 7.04
C GLU A 257 -12.30 18.34 6.96
N THR A 258 -12.43 17.58 8.04
CA THR A 258 -13.41 16.49 8.17
C THR A 258 -13.94 16.50 9.61
N PRO A 259 -15.27 16.45 9.83
CA PRO A 259 -15.84 16.47 11.19
C PRO A 259 -15.27 15.35 12.06
N GLY A 260 -14.90 15.69 13.31
CA GLY A 260 -14.31 14.73 14.26
C GLY A 260 -12.83 14.44 14.05
N GLU A 261 -12.26 14.84 12.91
CA GLU A 261 -10.86 14.59 12.56
C GLU A 261 -9.97 15.82 12.70
N LEU A 262 -8.67 15.57 12.66
CA LEU A 262 -7.65 16.62 12.66
C LEU A 262 -7.52 17.26 11.26
N PRO A 263 -7.32 18.59 11.14
CA PRO A 263 -7.13 19.22 9.84
C PRO A 263 -5.88 18.72 9.11
N LEU A 264 -5.98 18.57 7.79
CA LEU A 264 -4.90 18.18 6.88
C LEU A 264 -4.54 19.36 5.95
N PRO A 265 -3.80 20.38 6.44
CA PRO A 265 -3.52 21.58 5.65
C PRO A 265 -2.73 21.31 4.36
N ALA A 266 -1.97 20.21 4.31
CA ALA A 266 -1.21 19.81 3.12
C ALA A 266 -2.11 19.39 1.94
N VAL A 267 -3.38 19.05 2.19
CA VAL A 267 -4.37 18.73 1.16
C VAL A 267 -4.55 19.91 0.19
N ASN A 268 -4.53 21.15 0.72
CA ASN A 268 -4.68 22.34 -0.11
C ASN A 268 -3.51 22.50 -1.09
N THR A 269 -2.29 22.23 -0.65
CA THR A 269 -1.10 22.26 -1.52
C THR A 269 -1.17 21.19 -2.62
N GLU A 270 -1.64 19.98 -2.30
CA GLU A 270 -1.83 18.92 -3.29
C GLU A 270 -2.92 19.26 -4.29
N ARG A 271 -4.06 19.78 -3.81
CA ARG A 271 -5.14 20.29 -4.65
C ARG A 271 -4.65 21.36 -5.62
N ASP A 272 -3.95 22.38 -5.14
CA ASP A 272 -3.49 23.51 -5.97
C ASP A 272 -2.52 23.03 -7.06
N LEU A 273 -1.62 22.10 -6.72
CA LEU A 273 -0.71 21.50 -7.67
C LEU A 273 -1.45 20.70 -8.76
N LEU A 274 -2.40 19.85 -8.37
CA LEU A 274 -3.14 19.01 -9.32
C LEU A 274 -4.08 19.82 -10.21
N THR A 275 -4.81 20.77 -9.64
CA THR A 275 -5.68 21.66 -10.41
C THR A 275 -4.89 22.54 -11.38
N GLY A 276 -3.67 22.95 -11.01
CA GLY A 276 -2.74 23.61 -11.93
C GLY A 276 -2.22 22.70 -13.06
N LEU A 277 -1.80 21.47 -12.74
CA LEU A 277 -1.28 20.51 -13.73
C LEU A 277 -2.35 19.99 -14.70
N PHE A 278 -3.59 19.84 -14.23
CA PHE A 278 -4.70 19.32 -15.01
C PHE A 278 -5.67 20.39 -15.51
N ALA A 279 -5.47 21.68 -15.20
CA ALA A 279 -6.22 22.82 -15.72
C ALA A 279 -7.73 22.57 -15.92
N ASP A 280 -8.25 22.55 -17.15
CA ASP A 280 -9.67 22.30 -17.46
C ASP A 280 -10.06 20.81 -17.51
N ARG A 281 -9.08 19.92 -17.35
CA ARG A 281 -9.18 18.46 -17.42
C ARG A 281 -9.26 17.81 -16.04
N HIS A 282 -9.87 18.49 -15.08
CA HIS A 282 -10.19 17.89 -13.80
C HIS A 282 -11.63 18.17 -13.36
N THR A 283 -12.12 17.35 -12.45
CA THR A 283 -13.28 17.63 -11.62
C THR A 283 -12.79 17.68 -10.18
N LEU A 284 -13.03 18.80 -9.49
CA LEU A 284 -12.67 18.97 -8.08
C LEU A 284 -13.90 18.71 -7.21
N LEU A 285 -13.77 17.80 -6.24
CA LEU A 285 -14.70 17.62 -5.13
C LEU A 285 -13.97 17.97 -3.84
N GLU A 286 -14.32 19.10 -3.21
CA GLU A 286 -13.68 19.56 -1.98
C GLU A 286 -14.67 19.85 -0.85
N GLY A 287 -14.21 19.68 0.39
CA GLY A 287 -15.00 19.93 1.59
C GLY A 287 -16.37 19.24 1.53
N ARG A 288 -17.46 20.00 1.76
CA ARG A 288 -18.84 19.48 1.77
C ARG A 288 -19.35 18.95 0.42
N ALA A 289 -18.66 19.27 -0.69
CA ALA A 289 -19.04 18.77 -2.01
C ALA A 289 -18.53 17.34 -2.27
N ALA A 290 -17.50 16.89 -1.53
CA ALA A 290 -16.97 15.54 -1.60
C ALA A 290 -17.87 14.57 -0.82
N THR A 291 -19.10 14.38 -1.29
CA THR A 291 -20.04 13.40 -0.74
C THR A 291 -19.82 12.03 -1.36
N TRP A 292 -20.29 10.97 -0.70
CA TRP A 292 -20.17 9.62 -1.23
C TRP A 292 -20.81 9.44 -2.61
N ASP A 293 -22.00 9.99 -2.82
CA ASP A 293 -22.67 9.91 -4.13
C ASP A 293 -21.92 10.66 -5.23
N ALA A 294 -21.40 11.86 -4.92
CA ALA A 294 -20.63 12.64 -5.88
C ALA A 294 -19.32 11.96 -6.26
N VAL A 295 -18.61 11.39 -5.27
CA VAL A 295 -17.37 10.65 -5.50
C VAL A 295 -17.63 9.40 -6.34
N ARG A 296 -18.65 8.60 -6.01
CA ARG A 296 -18.99 7.39 -6.78
C ARG A 296 -19.39 7.73 -8.23
N ALA A 297 -20.17 8.78 -8.43
CA ALA A 297 -20.50 9.28 -9.77
C ALA A 297 -19.25 9.77 -10.53
N GLY A 298 -18.30 10.39 -9.82
CA GLY A 298 -17.01 10.79 -10.36
C GLY A 298 -16.17 9.60 -10.82
N LEU A 299 -16.03 8.55 -9.99
CA LEU A 299 -15.25 7.34 -10.30
C LEU A 299 -15.75 6.59 -11.54
N ALA A 300 -17.07 6.60 -11.79
CA ALA A 300 -17.65 6.01 -12.99
C ALA A 300 -17.31 6.80 -14.28
N ARG A 301 -16.99 8.10 -14.16
CA ARG A 301 -16.80 9.01 -15.30
C ARG A 301 -15.34 9.31 -15.62
N HIS A 302 -14.45 9.24 -14.62
CA HIS A 302 -13.06 9.64 -14.76
C HIS A 302 -12.13 8.44 -14.84
N PRO A 303 -11.18 8.42 -15.80
CA PRO A 303 -10.15 7.39 -15.83
C PRO A 303 -9.14 7.59 -14.70
N TRP A 304 -8.85 8.82 -14.26
CA TRP A 304 -7.85 9.08 -13.22
C TRP A 304 -8.51 9.65 -11.98
N VAL A 305 -8.08 9.22 -10.79
CA VAL A 305 -8.54 9.78 -9.51
C VAL A 305 -7.38 10.03 -8.57
N HIS A 306 -7.44 11.15 -7.83
CA HIS A 306 -6.55 11.47 -6.71
C HIS A 306 -7.40 11.74 -5.46
N PHE A 307 -7.18 10.97 -4.41
CA PHE A 307 -7.76 11.20 -3.10
C PHE A 307 -6.73 11.84 -2.17
N SER A 308 -7.09 12.97 -1.55
CA SER A 308 -6.31 13.64 -0.51
C SER A 308 -7.25 13.92 0.67
N CYS A 309 -7.30 12.97 1.60
CA CYS A 309 -8.30 12.94 2.69
C CYS A 309 -7.83 12.01 3.82
N HIS A 310 -8.62 11.92 4.89
CA HIS A 310 -8.39 10.90 5.91
C HIS A 310 -8.76 9.52 5.38
N GLY A 311 -7.92 8.54 5.71
CA GLY A 311 -8.22 7.13 5.53
C GLY A 311 -8.40 6.50 6.90
N ASP A 312 -9.36 5.61 7.02
CA ASP A 312 -9.55 4.77 8.18
C ASP A 312 -9.43 3.30 7.80
N GLN A 313 -8.93 2.49 8.73
CA GLN A 313 -8.77 1.06 8.54
C GLN A 313 -9.30 0.35 9.78
N ASP A 314 -10.23 -0.55 9.55
CA ASP A 314 -10.68 -1.50 10.56
C ASP A 314 -9.85 -2.78 10.38
N LEU A 315 -8.89 -3.01 11.29
CA LEU A 315 -8.01 -4.18 11.22
C LEU A 315 -8.75 -5.50 11.50
N SER A 316 -9.94 -5.43 12.10
CA SER A 316 -10.78 -6.58 12.43
C SER A 316 -11.78 -6.91 11.32
N ASP A 317 -12.26 -5.89 10.61
CA ASP A 317 -13.07 -6.01 9.39
C ASP A 317 -12.59 -5.03 8.31
N PRO A 318 -11.55 -5.41 7.54
CA PRO A 318 -10.90 -4.50 6.60
C PRO A 318 -11.81 -4.01 5.47
N SER A 319 -12.88 -4.75 5.19
CA SER A 319 -13.86 -4.39 4.15
C SER A 319 -14.61 -3.10 4.48
N ARG A 320 -14.72 -2.77 5.77
CA ARG A 320 -15.36 -1.56 6.30
C ARG A 320 -14.42 -0.36 6.40
N GLY A 321 -13.10 -0.60 6.30
CA GLY A 321 -12.11 0.46 6.16
C GLY A 321 -12.34 1.25 4.87
N GLY A 322 -11.82 2.47 4.78
CA GLY A 322 -12.10 3.31 3.63
C GLY A 322 -11.58 4.74 3.73
N LEU A 323 -12.10 5.61 2.84
CA LEU A 323 -11.79 7.03 2.83
C LEU A 323 -12.92 7.80 3.51
N LEU A 324 -12.59 8.67 4.45
CA LEU A 324 -13.57 9.56 5.07
C LEU A 324 -13.93 10.66 4.07
N LEU A 325 -15.19 10.64 3.62
CA LEU A 325 -15.77 11.70 2.83
C LEU A 325 -16.55 12.66 3.74
N SER A 326 -17.16 13.68 3.15
CA SER A 326 -17.81 14.74 3.92
C SER A 326 -19.06 14.31 4.69
N ASP A 327 -19.70 13.23 4.23
CA ASP A 327 -20.96 12.71 4.74
C ASP A 327 -20.86 11.29 5.33
N ARG A 328 -19.99 10.43 4.78
CA ARG A 328 -19.76 9.06 5.25
C ARG A 328 -18.43 8.49 4.74
N VAL A 329 -18.11 7.26 5.12
CA VAL A 329 -16.92 6.54 4.61
C VAL A 329 -17.21 5.93 3.25
N LEU A 330 -16.30 6.10 2.28
CA LEU A 330 -16.22 5.28 1.06
C LEU A 330 -15.43 4.02 1.37
N THR A 331 -16.14 2.92 1.59
CA THR A 331 -15.54 1.66 2.06
C THR A 331 -14.85 0.88 0.94
N VAL A 332 -13.96 -0.05 1.30
CA VAL A 332 -13.38 -1.02 0.36
C VAL A 332 -14.50 -1.79 -0.36
N GLN A 333 -15.55 -2.19 0.35
CA GLN A 333 -16.71 -2.86 -0.22
C GLN A 333 -17.46 -1.99 -1.25
N ASP A 334 -17.66 -0.69 -0.97
CA ASP A 334 -18.30 0.23 -1.92
C ASP A 334 -17.51 0.36 -3.22
N VAL A 335 -16.17 0.37 -3.12
CA VAL A 335 -15.30 0.40 -4.29
C VAL A 335 -15.35 -0.93 -5.02
N ALA A 336 -15.23 -2.07 -4.35
CA ALA A 336 -15.27 -3.38 -4.99
C ALA A 336 -16.60 -3.65 -5.72
N ALA A 337 -17.73 -3.21 -5.15
CA ALA A 337 -19.06 -3.36 -5.75
C ALA A 337 -19.37 -2.32 -6.86
N GLY A 338 -18.53 -1.30 -7.00
CA GLY A 338 -18.78 -0.16 -7.90
C GLY A 338 -18.39 -0.41 -9.36
N HIS A 339 -19.01 0.35 -10.27
CA HIS A 339 -18.59 0.41 -11.67
C HIS A 339 -17.61 1.55 -11.88
N HIS A 340 -16.34 1.23 -12.16
CA HIS A 340 -15.27 2.21 -12.34
C HIS A 340 -14.70 2.20 -13.75
N ARG A 341 -14.31 3.37 -14.27
CA ARG A 341 -13.52 3.50 -15.50
C ARG A 341 -12.00 3.59 -15.24
N GLY A 342 -11.59 3.49 -13.97
CA GLY A 342 -10.32 4.00 -13.47
C GLY A 342 -9.06 3.35 -14.07
N GLU A 343 -8.31 4.07 -14.89
CA GLU A 343 -6.96 3.70 -15.36
C GLU A 343 -5.83 4.10 -14.39
N PHE A 344 -6.15 4.92 -13.39
CA PHE A 344 -5.17 5.33 -12.38
C PHE A 344 -5.86 5.84 -11.13
N ALA A 345 -5.35 5.44 -9.97
CA ALA A 345 -5.76 5.98 -8.68
C ALA A 345 -4.53 6.33 -7.86
N PHE A 346 -4.51 7.54 -7.30
CA PHE A 346 -3.55 7.97 -6.30
C PHE A 346 -4.25 8.18 -4.96
N LEU A 347 -3.69 7.59 -3.90
CA LEU A 347 -4.26 7.59 -2.56
C LEU A 347 -3.32 8.34 -1.61
N SER A 348 -3.51 9.65 -1.49
CA SER A 348 -2.90 10.49 -0.46
C SER A 348 -3.74 10.47 0.82
N ALA A 349 -3.85 9.29 1.42
CA ALA A 349 -4.59 9.08 2.66
C ALA A 349 -3.89 8.03 3.53
N CYS A 350 -4.02 8.18 4.85
CA CYS A 350 -3.39 7.28 5.81
C CYS A 350 -3.90 5.83 5.63
N LYS A 351 -3.00 4.86 5.78
CA LYS A 351 -3.30 3.40 5.87
C LYS A 351 -4.04 2.79 4.66
N THR A 352 -3.96 3.42 3.49
CA THR A 352 -4.70 3.02 2.27
C THR A 352 -4.25 1.71 1.61
N ALA A 353 -3.06 1.22 1.98
CA ALA A 353 -2.49 -0.05 1.51
C ALA A 353 -2.28 -1.07 2.64
N THR A 354 -2.85 -0.82 3.83
CA THR A 354 -2.70 -1.67 5.01
C THR A 354 -3.93 -2.57 5.11
N GLY A 355 -3.77 -3.89 5.01
CA GLY A 355 -4.87 -4.87 5.14
C GLY A 355 -5.21 -5.21 6.60
N GLY A 356 -6.10 -6.18 6.78
CA GLY A 356 -6.48 -6.71 8.10
C GLY A 356 -5.46 -7.63 8.74
N LEU A 357 -5.64 -7.88 10.04
CA LEU A 357 -4.82 -8.82 10.81
C LEU A 357 -5.35 -10.27 10.79
N THR A 358 -6.63 -10.46 10.48
CA THR A 358 -7.31 -11.76 10.48
C THR A 358 -7.36 -12.42 9.09
N LEU A 359 -7.43 -11.61 8.01
CA LEU A 359 -7.50 -12.05 6.60
C LEU A 359 -6.32 -11.47 5.80
N THR A 360 -5.11 -11.71 6.30
CA THR A 360 -3.88 -11.08 5.78
C THR A 360 -3.54 -11.48 4.34
N ASP A 361 -4.04 -12.62 3.87
CA ASP A 361 -3.85 -13.12 2.50
C ASP A 361 -4.96 -12.68 1.53
N GLU A 362 -6.09 -12.17 2.02
CA GLU A 362 -7.20 -11.73 1.16
C GLU A 362 -7.00 -10.31 0.60
N VAL A 363 -5.88 -9.66 0.92
CA VAL A 363 -5.49 -8.29 0.53
C VAL A 363 -6.72 -7.36 0.42
N ILE A 364 -7.55 -7.33 1.46
CA ILE A 364 -8.71 -6.44 1.52
C ILE A 364 -8.19 -5.05 1.91
N THR A 365 -7.72 -4.33 0.90
CA THR A 365 -7.23 -2.94 1.03
C THR A 365 -7.93 -2.07 0.00
N LEU A 366 -8.01 -0.77 0.27
CA LEU A 366 -8.56 0.18 -0.71
C LEU A 366 -7.74 0.17 -2.02
N ALA A 367 -6.42 0.04 -1.91
CA ALA A 367 -5.52 -0.08 -3.05
C ALA A 367 -5.81 -1.34 -3.89
N ALA A 368 -6.11 -2.49 -3.25
CA ALA A 368 -6.48 -3.72 -3.94
C ALA A 368 -7.90 -3.69 -4.50
N ALA A 369 -8.88 -3.10 -3.82
CA ALA A 369 -10.25 -2.96 -4.36
C ALA A 369 -10.30 -2.05 -5.59
N LEU A 370 -9.40 -1.07 -5.70
CA LEU A 370 -9.23 -0.30 -6.94
C LEU A 370 -8.54 -1.12 -8.04
N HIS A 371 -7.77 -2.15 -7.66
CA HIS A 371 -7.08 -3.06 -8.58
C HIS A 371 -7.99 -4.23 -9.03
N ASP A 372 -8.99 -4.60 -8.25
CA ASP A 372 -9.77 -5.82 -8.44
C ASP A 372 -11.15 -5.57 -9.08
N PRO A 373 -11.40 -6.06 -10.31
CA PRO A 373 -12.71 -6.06 -10.94
C PRO A 373 -13.50 -7.34 -10.59
N VAL A 374 -13.58 -7.75 -9.32
CA VAL A 374 -14.34 -8.96 -8.94
C VAL A 374 -15.82 -8.65 -8.86
N HIS A 375 -16.46 -8.71 -10.04
CA HIS A 375 -17.73 -9.39 -10.33
C HIS A 375 -18.08 -9.18 -11.81
N ARG A 376 -17.48 -9.97 -12.71
CA ARG A 376 -17.88 -10.00 -14.14
C ARG A 376 -18.00 -11.44 -14.65
N ILE A 377 -19.23 -11.94 -14.65
CA ILE A 377 -19.72 -13.01 -15.54
C ILE A 377 -19.47 -12.54 -17.00
N PRO A 378 -19.07 -13.42 -17.94
CA PRO A 378 -18.40 -13.01 -19.17
C PRO A 378 -19.35 -12.31 -20.15
N ALA A 379 -19.32 -10.98 -20.15
CA ALA A 379 -19.86 -10.17 -21.23
C ALA A 379 -18.84 -9.08 -21.59
N ARG A 380 -18.19 -9.33 -22.72
CA ARG A 380 -17.40 -8.44 -23.59
C ARG A 380 -17.12 -7.02 -23.06
N HIS A 381 -15.82 -6.81 -22.84
CA HIS A 381 -15.06 -5.55 -22.92
C HIS A 381 -15.14 -4.56 -21.74
N ARG A 382 -13.94 -4.07 -21.40
CA ARG A 382 -13.54 -2.79 -20.74
C ARG A 382 -12.72 -3.08 -19.48
N HIS A 383 -11.46 -2.68 -19.42
CA HIS A 383 -10.58 -2.98 -18.29
C HIS A 383 -9.77 -1.76 -17.82
N PRO A 384 -9.74 -1.52 -16.49
CA PRO A 384 -8.87 -0.55 -15.84
C PRO A 384 -7.44 -1.08 -15.60
N VAL A 385 -6.46 -0.17 -15.48
CA VAL A 385 -5.08 -0.40 -15.04
C VAL A 385 -4.92 0.37 -13.73
N VAL A 386 -4.16 -0.12 -12.74
CA VAL A 386 -3.84 0.65 -11.52
C VAL A 386 -2.34 0.56 -11.28
N ARG A 387 -1.67 1.71 -11.12
CA ARG A 387 -0.23 1.79 -10.89
C ARG A 387 0.02 2.49 -9.55
N LEU A 388 0.21 1.73 -8.49
CA LEU A 388 0.54 2.26 -7.18
C LEU A 388 2.01 2.73 -7.15
N ARG A 389 2.24 3.98 -6.73
CA ARG A 389 3.54 4.46 -6.25
C ARG A 389 3.35 4.95 -4.81
N PRO A 390 3.94 4.31 -3.79
CA PRO A 390 4.11 4.94 -2.50
C PRO A 390 5.21 5.99 -2.61
N VAL A 391 4.93 7.24 -2.26
CA VAL A 391 5.94 8.27 -2.05
C VAL A 391 5.96 8.62 -0.57
N GLY A 392 6.92 8.06 0.15
CA GLY A 392 7.32 8.59 1.44
C GLY A 392 8.03 9.92 1.23
N ARG A 393 7.56 11.00 1.87
CA ARG A 393 8.28 12.28 1.92
C ARG A 393 9.50 12.15 2.83
N GLY A 394 10.60 11.63 2.27
CA GLY A 394 11.96 11.75 2.82
C GLY A 394 12.78 12.68 1.93
N ARG A 395 13.60 13.54 2.53
CA ARG A 395 14.40 14.56 1.82
C ARG A 395 15.32 13.91 0.77
N VAL A 396 14.96 14.01 -0.51
CA VAL A 396 15.91 13.82 -1.62
C VAL A 396 16.63 15.15 -1.84
N ARG A 397 17.86 15.26 -1.33
CA ARG A 397 18.80 16.30 -1.76
C ARG A 397 19.56 15.76 -2.97
N HIS A 398 19.58 16.59 -4.02
CA HIS A 398 20.33 16.53 -5.28
C HIS A 398 19.56 16.00 -6.50
N GLY A 399 19.50 16.87 -7.53
CA GLY A 399 19.44 16.40 -8.92
C GLY A 399 18.53 17.12 -9.92
N VAL A 400 18.08 18.36 -9.72
CA VAL A 400 17.50 19.14 -10.85
C VAL A 400 18.08 20.56 -10.85
N ARG A 401 19.17 20.75 -11.60
CA ARG A 401 19.58 22.05 -12.15
C ARG A 401 19.21 22.03 -13.63
N GLY A 402 18.32 22.92 -14.05
CA GLY A 402 18.01 23.13 -15.46
C GLY A 402 16.75 23.97 -15.67
N ALA A 403 16.96 25.28 -15.81
CA ALA A 403 16.15 26.23 -16.60
C ALA A 403 14.65 26.41 -16.28
N HIS A 404 14.30 27.40 -15.46
CA HIS A 404 13.87 28.75 -15.90
C HIS A 404 13.38 29.58 -14.70
N GLY A 405 13.71 30.87 -14.72
CA GLY A 405 13.69 31.76 -13.56
C GLY A 405 12.32 32.27 -13.12
N GLY A 406 12.26 32.61 -11.83
CA GLY A 406 11.18 33.36 -11.20
C GLY A 406 11.50 33.58 -9.73
N ARG A 407 12.10 34.73 -9.41
CA ARG A 407 12.38 35.19 -8.04
C ARG A 407 11.09 35.36 -7.24
N ALA A 408 11.07 34.86 -6.01
CA ALA A 408 10.33 35.51 -4.92
C ALA A 408 11.16 35.35 -3.63
N LEU A 409 11.67 36.49 -3.15
CA LEU A 409 12.30 36.67 -1.84
C LEU A 409 11.27 36.48 -0.72
N LEU A 410 11.72 36.07 0.46
CA LEU A 410 11.58 36.82 1.73
C LEU A 410 12.51 36.19 2.82
N PRO A 411 12.91 36.95 3.86
CA PRO A 411 14.25 36.87 4.45
C PRO A 411 14.34 36.06 5.75
N GLY A 412 15.51 35.47 5.99
CA GLY A 412 15.96 35.04 7.32
C GLY A 412 17.17 35.89 7.77
N PRO A 413 17.35 36.16 9.06
CA PRO A 413 18.49 36.93 9.55
C PRO A 413 19.77 36.09 9.54
N VAL A 414 20.77 36.60 8.82
CA VAL A 414 22.13 36.06 8.75
C VAL A 414 22.90 36.45 10.02
N ARG A 415 23.43 35.46 10.75
CA ARG A 415 24.53 35.68 11.70
C ARG A 415 25.84 35.29 11.03
N ALA A 416 26.65 36.30 10.70
CA ALA A 416 28.00 36.16 10.20
C ALA A 416 28.93 35.66 11.31
N ARG A 417 29.75 34.64 11.03
CA ARG A 417 30.97 34.33 11.76
C ARG A 417 32.15 34.69 10.86
N ALA A 418 32.91 35.69 11.27
CA ALA A 418 34.16 36.09 10.67
C ALA A 418 35.23 35.02 10.95
N ALA A 419 35.96 34.61 9.90
CA ALA A 419 37.20 33.86 10.03
C ALA A 419 38.32 34.78 9.53
N HIS A 420 39.14 35.22 10.49
CA HIS A 420 40.43 35.88 10.25
C HIS A 420 41.34 34.93 9.47
N ARG A 421 41.89 35.41 8.35
CA ARG A 421 43.09 34.85 7.72
C ARG A 421 44.29 35.66 8.19
N ASP A 422 45.33 34.97 8.62
CA ASP A 422 46.64 35.52 8.93
C ASP A 422 47.62 35.08 7.81
N PRO A 423 48.44 35.98 7.22
CA PRO A 423 49.41 35.63 6.17
C PRO A 423 50.88 35.79 6.63
N ALA A 424 51.68 34.72 6.53
CA ALA A 424 53.14 34.75 6.36
C ALA A 424 53.63 33.30 6.15
N ALA A 425 54.10 32.90 4.96
CA ALA A 425 55.46 33.07 4.42
C ALA A 425 56.42 31.94 4.85
N ALA A 426 56.55 30.92 3.99
CA ALA A 426 57.76 30.19 3.56
C ALA A 426 57.35 28.85 2.93
#